data_AF-A0A0D3A361-F1
#
_entry.id   AF-A0A0D3A361-F1
#
_cell.length_a   1.000
_cell.length_b   1.000
_cell.length_c   1.000
_cell.angle_alpha   90.00
_cell.angle_beta   90.00
_cell.angle_gamma   90.00
#
_symmetry.space_group_name_H-M   'P 1'
#
loop_
_entity.id
_entity.type
_entity.pdbx_description
1 polymer ?
#
loop_
_entity_poly.entity_id
_entity_poly.type
_entity_poly.pdbx_seq_one_letter_code
_entity_poly.pdbx_strand_id
1 'polypeptide(L)'
;MSPFKIFLFSALLAAAFLASTADFNSDVNVAWGNGRGKILNNGQLLTLTLDKSSGSGFQSKTEYLFGKIDMQIKLVPGNSAGTVTTFYLKSEGSTWDEIDFEFLGNMTGDPYTLHTNVYTQGKGDKEQQFHLWFDPTANFHTYSILWNPQRIIKPMRMYASLWNADDWATRGGLVKTDWSKAPFTASYRNIKVDGCAHSNGRSSCTSTKPTSNWYTQEMDSTSQARLRWVQKNYMIYNYCTDTKRFPQGIPRECATRS
;
A
#
# COMPACT_ATOMS: atom_id res chain seq x y z
N MET A 1 11.92 -70.40 18.93
CA MET A 1 10.98 -69.27 19.15
C MET A 1 11.79 -67.98 19.09
N SER A 2 11.68 -67.22 18.00
CA SER A 2 12.35 -65.92 17.79
C SER A 2 11.28 -64.83 17.84
N PRO A 3 11.47 -63.71 18.56
CA PRO A 3 10.47 -62.67 18.63
C PRO A 3 10.53 -61.79 17.38
N PHE A 4 9.41 -61.71 16.67
CA PHE A 4 9.19 -60.73 15.60
C PHE A 4 9.31 -59.31 16.16
N LYS A 5 10.28 -58.53 15.68
CA LYS A 5 10.34 -57.08 15.93
C LYS A 5 9.43 -56.37 14.92
N ILE A 6 8.29 -55.87 15.37
CA ILE A 6 7.42 -55.00 14.59
C ILE A 6 8.06 -53.60 14.58
N PHE A 7 8.55 -53.18 13.41
CA PHE A 7 8.93 -51.78 13.19
C PHE A 7 7.67 -50.98 12.85
N LEU A 8 7.20 -50.18 13.80
CA LEU A 8 6.18 -49.15 13.56
C LEU A 8 6.83 -48.00 12.78
N PHE A 9 6.59 -47.93 11.48
CA PHE A 9 6.85 -46.71 10.71
C PHE A 9 5.79 -45.66 11.07
N SER A 10 6.15 -44.71 11.93
CA SER A 10 5.36 -43.49 12.11
C SER A 10 5.51 -42.62 10.86
N ALA A 11 4.50 -42.64 9.99
CA ALA A 11 4.41 -41.65 8.92
C ALA A 11 4.20 -40.27 9.55
N LEU A 12 5.24 -39.44 9.58
CA LEU A 12 5.08 -38.01 9.83
C LEU A 12 4.24 -37.45 8.68
N LEU A 13 2.96 -37.18 8.94
CA LEU A 13 2.17 -36.28 8.11
C LEU A 13 2.81 -34.89 8.22
N ALA A 14 3.63 -34.53 7.23
CA ALA A 14 3.97 -33.14 6.99
C ALA A 14 2.67 -32.41 6.63
N ALA A 15 2.10 -31.69 7.59
CA ALA A 15 1.05 -30.73 7.30
C ALA A 15 1.64 -29.70 6.35
N ALA A 16 1.35 -29.83 5.05
CA ALA A 16 1.60 -28.78 4.10
C ALA A 16 0.74 -27.60 4.56
N PHE A 17 1.37 -26.59 5.16
CA PHE A 17 0.73 -25.30 5.34
C PHE A 17 0.40 -24.81 3.93
N LEU A 18 -0.86 -24.95 3.54
CA LEU A 18 -1.40 -24.22 2.39
C LEU A 18 -1.24 -22.76 2.77
N ALA A 19 -0.21 -22.10 2.23
CA ALA A 19 -0.22 -20.66 2.16
C ALA A 19 -1.54 -20.30 1.48
N SER A 20 -2.45 -19.64 2.20
CA SER A 20 -3.70 -19.20 1.58
C SER A 20 -3.30 -18.32 0.40
N THR A 21 -3.60 -18.78 -0.82
CA THR A 21 -3.41 -17.96 -2.00
C THR A 21 -4.23 -16.69 -1.81
N ALA A 22 -3.59 -15.53 -1.98
CA ALA A 22 -4.24 -14.23 -1.94
C ALA A 22 -5.57 -14.26 -2.73
N ASP A 23 -6.68 -13.93 -2.07
CA ASP A 23 -8.01 -13.97 -2.68
C ASP A 23 -8.78 -12.71 -2.31
N PHE A 24 -8.92 -11.80 -3.27
CA PHE A 24 -9.70 -10.58 -3.06
C PHE A 24 -11.15 -10.84 -2.67
N ASN A 25 -11.74 -12.00 -3.02
CA ASN A 25 -13.09 -12.33 -2.58
C ASN A 25 -13.17 -12.50 -1.07
N SER A 26 -12.15 -13.07 -0.42
CA SER A 26 -12.12 -13.23 1.04
C SER A 26 -11.61 -11.99 1.76
N ASP A 27 -10.77 -11.19 1.11
CA ASP A 27 -9.95 -10.19 1.81
C ASP A 27 -10.51 -8.76 1.72
N VAL A 28 -11.27 -8.43 0.67
CA VAL A 28 -11.72 -7.06 0.42
C VAL A 28 -13.21 -6.95 0.07
N ASN A 29 -13.76 -5.76 0.27
CA ASN A 29 -15.02 -5.33 -0.29
C ASN A 29 -14.76 -4.23 -1.32
N VAL A 30 -15.33 -4.35 -2.53
CA VAL A 30 -15.41 -3.21 -3.45
C VAL A 30 -16.37 -2.20 -2.84
N ALA A 31 -15.82 -1.11 -2.31
CA ALA A 31 -16.52 -0.17 -1.44
C ALA A 31 -17.42 0.78 -2.23
N TRP A 32 -17.00 1.17 -3.44
CA TRP A 32 -17.75 2.09 -4.31
C TRP A 32 -17.30 1.96 -5.78
N GLY A 33 -18.04 2.61 -6.68
CA GLY A 33 -17.72 2.68 -8.12
C GLY A 33 -18.78 2.06 -9.05
N ASN A 34 -19.87 1.53 -8.52
CA ASN A 34 -21.02 1.02 -9.30
C ASN A 34 -20.61 0.04 -10.42
N GLY A 35 -19.91 -1.04 -10.05
CA GLY A 35 -19.44 -2.08 -10.99
C GLY A 35 -18.09 -1.80 -11.67
N ARG A 36 -17.45 -0.66 -11.39
CA ARG A 36 -16.10 -0.29 -11.90
C ARG A 36 -14.94 -0.97 -11.17
N GLY A 37 -15.17 -1.44 -9.95
CA GLY A 37 -14.26 -2.37 -9.27
C GLY A 37 -14.67 -3.81 -9.57
N LYS A 38 -13.77 -4.60 -10.14
CA LYS A 38 -14.03 -6.00 -10.51
C LYS A 38 -12.99 -6.93 -9.93
N ILE A 39 -13.44 -7.97 -9.26
CA ILE A 39 -12.62 -9.11 -8.86
C ILE A 39 -12.71 -10.16 -9.97
N LEU A 40 -11.57 -10.58 -10.49
CA LEU A 40 -11.41 -11.44 -11.66
C LEU A 40 -10.53 -12.64 -11.29
N ASN A 41 -10.45 -13.62 -12.19
CA ASN A 41 -9.58 -14.78 -12.08
C ASN A 41 -9.72 -15.51 -10.74
N ASN A 42 -10.96 -15.74 -10.30
CA ASN A 42 -11.28 -16.39 -9.03
C ASN A 42 -10.58 -15.72 -7.83
N GLY A 43 -10.57 -14.39 -7.79
CA GLY A 43 -9.99 -13.64 -6.66
C GLY A 43 -8.54 -13.21 -6.80
N GLN A 44 -7.85 -13.64 -7.85
CA GLN A 44 -6.42 -13.39 -8.01
C GLN A 44 -6.08 -12.01 -8.59
N LEU A 45 -7.05 -11.33 -9.19
CA LEU A 45 -6.88 -10.02 -9.82
C LEU A 45 -8.06 -9.12 -9.44
N LEU A 46 -7.77 -7.88 -9.08
CA LEU A 46 -8.76 -6.83 -8.91
C LEU A 46 -8.41 -5.67 -9.84
N THR A 47 -9.37 -5.21 -10.63
CA THR A 47 -9.23 -4.01 -11.47
C THR A 47 -10.14 -2.90 -10.99
N LEU A 48 -9.61 -1.68 -10.91
CA LEU A 48 -10.38 -0.46 -10.68
C LEU A 48 -10.37 0.36 -11.96
N THR A 49 -11.55 0.78 -12.41
CA THR A 49 -11.69 1.69 -13.55
C THR A 49 -12.20 3.07 -13.16
N LEU A 50 -11.81 4.07 -13.94
CA LEU A 50 -12.25 5.47 -13.82
C LEU A 50 -12.70 5.99 -15.18
N ASP A 51 -13.87 6.62 -15.19
CA ASP A 51 -14.42 7.37 -16.31
C ASP A 51 -15.04 8.68 -15.79
N LYS A 52 -15.62 9.47 -16.69
CA LYS A 52 -16.18 10.79 -16.36
C LYS A 52 -17.35 10.71 -15.36
N SER A 53 -17.97 9.53 -15.20
CA SER A 53 -19.07 9.34 -14.26
C SER A 53 -18.58 9.05 -12.85
N SER A 54 -17.57 8.19 -12.68
CA SER A 54 -17.01 7.85 -11.37
C SER A 54 -15.68 7.11 -11.46
N GLY A 55 -14.94 7.15 -10.36
CA GLY A 55 -13.85 6.22 -10.09
C GLY A 55 -14.33 4.89 -9.52
N SER A 56 -13.43 4.20 -8.83
CA SER A 56 -13.79 3.06 -7.97
C SER A 56 -12.77 2.84 -6.86
N GLY A 57 -13.15 2.07 -5.84
CA GLY A 57 -12.24 1.71 -4.76
C GLY A 57 -12.71 0.50 -3.96
N PHE A 58 -11.76 -0.10 -3.25
CA PHE A 58 -12.00 -1.21 -2.35
C PHE A 58 -11.34 -0.97 -0.98
N GLN A 59 -11.81 -1.70 0.02
CA GLN A 59 -11.24 -1.71 1.36
C GLN A 59 -11.11 -3.13 1.88
N SER A 60 -10.16 -3.38 2.80
CA SER A 60 -10.08 -4.67 3.48
C SER A 60 -11.31 -4.94 4.34
N LYS A 61 -11.77 -6.20 4.35
CA LYS A 61 -12.82 -6.69 5.25
C LYS A 61 -12.37 -6.72 6.70
N THR A 62 -11.08 -6.96 6.92
CA THR A 62 -10.44 -6.98 8.23
C THR A 62 -9.75 -5.65 8.50
N GLU A 63 -9.93 -5.14 9.71
CA GLU A 63 -9.07 -4.09 10.27
C GLU A 63 -7.87 -4.77 10.94
N TYR A 64 -6.69 -4.18 10.88
CA TYR A 64 -5.50 -4.76 11.49
C TYR A 64 -4.90 -3.76 12.48
N LEU A 65 -4.23 -4.25 13.52
CA LEU A 65 -3.42 -3.47 14.44
C LEU A 65 -1.98 -3.99 14.36
N PHE A 66 -1.19 -3.33 13.53
CA PHE A 66 0.15 -3.71 13.07
C PHE A 66 0.15 -4.83 12.02
N GLY A 67 1.13 -4.76 11.13
CA GLY A 67 1.33 -5.76 10.10
C GLY A 67 2.22 -5.28 8.97
N LYS A 68 2.49 -6.21 8.07
CA LYS A 68 3.04 -5.98 6.74
C LYS A 68 2.00 -6.35 5.70
N ILE A 69 1.69 -5.40 4.82
CA ILE A 69 0.79 -5.60 3.69
C ILE A 69 1.61 -5.41 2.42
N ASP A 70 1.74 -6.49 1.65
CA ASP A 70 2.31 -6.47 0.30
C ASP A 70 1.17 -6.50 -0.72
N MET A 71 1.26 -5.67 -1.75
CA MET A 71 0.32 -5.70 -2.87
C MET A 71 1.06 -5.42 -4.17
N GLN A 72 0.79 -6.24 -5.19
CA GLN A 72 1.29 -5.98 -6.53
C GLN A 72 0.33 -5.07 -7.29
N ILE A 73 0.86 -3.96 -7.79
CA ILE A 73 0.08 -2.95 -8.52
C ILE A 73 0.69 -2.75 -9.91
N LYS A 74 -0.15 -2.63 -10.92
CA LYS A 74 0.20 -2.18 -12.26
C LYS A 74 -0.67 -0.96 -12.60
N LEU A 75 -0.01 0.16 -12.90
CA LEU A 75 -0.66 1.45 -13.05
C LEU A 75 -1.31 1.63 -14.43
N VAL A 76 -2.08 2.72 -14.57
CA VAL A 76 -2.79 3.07 -15.80
C VAL A 76 -1.77 3.36 -16.92
N PRO A 77 -1.81 2.63 -18.05
CA PRO A 77 -0.91 2.87 -19.18
C PRO A 77 -1.33 4.08 -20.02
N GLY A 78 -0.42 4.57 -20.85
CA GLY A 78 -0.69 5.66 -21.80
C GLY A 78 -0.84 7.02 -21.10
N ASN A 79 -1.83 7.81 -21.53
CA ASN A 79 -2.10 9.10 -20.90
C ASN A 79 -2.97 8.88 -19.67
N SER A 80 -2.41 9.11 -18.49
CA SER A 80 -3.06 8.99 -17.20
C SER A 80 -3.07 10.31 -16.42
N ALA A 81 -2.79 11.43 -17.10
CA ALA A 81 -2.77 12.75 -16.47
C ALA A 81 -4.09 13.03 -15.73
N GLY A 82 -3.98 13.65 -14.57
CA GLY A 82 -5.09 13.97 -13.67
C GLY A 82 -5.66 12.78 -12.89
N THR A 83 -5.18 11.56 -13.12
CA THR A 83 -5.61 10.37 -12.35
C THR A 83 -4.70 10.11 -11.15
N VAL A 84 -5.28 9.57 -10.07
CA VAL A 84 -4.56 9.09 -8.89
C VAL A 84 -4.99 7.66 -8.60
N THR A 85 -4.02 6.74 -8.67
CA THR A 85 -4.17 5.36 -8.17
C THR A 85 -3.65 5.33 -6.74
N THR A 86 -4.36 4.74 -5.79
CA THR A 86 -3.95 4.72 -4.37
C THR A 86 -3.77 3.31 -3.83
N PHE A 87 -2.95 3.20 -2.80
CA PHE A 87 -2.89 2.10 -1.84
C PHE A 87 -2.48 2.69 -0.49
N TYR A 88 -3.38 2.67 0.48
CA TYR A 88 -3.16 3.35 1.74
C TYR A 88 -3.77 2.61 2.92
N LEU A 89 -3.30 2.91 4.12
CA LEU A 89 -3.88 2.44 5.38
C LEU A 89 -4.49 3.62 6.09
N LYS A 90 -5.69 3.44 6.67
CA LYS A 90 -6.36 4.51 7.40
C LYS A 90 -7.13 3.98 8.61
N SER A 91 -7.02 4.67 9.75
CA SER A 91 -7.83 4.38 10.93
C SER A 91 -9.19 5.07 10.85
N GLU A 92 -10.18 4.54 11.56
CA GLU A 92 -11.47 5.23 11.70
C GLU A 92 -11.39 6.43 12.66
N GLY A 93 -12.42 7.28 12.65
CA GLY A 93 -12.57 8.43 13.56
C GLY A 93 -12.13 9.79 13.00
N SER A 94 -12.37 10.85 13.78
CA SER A 94 -12.10 12.25 13.39
C SER A 94 -10.62 12.65 13.50
N THR A 95 -9.82 11.92 14.28
CA THR A 95 -8.38 12.12 14.45
C THR A 95 -7.61 10.95 13.84
N TRP A 96 -7.90 10.62 12.58
CA TRP A 96 -7.37 9.41 11.97
C TRP A 96 -5.85 9.44 11.80
N ASP A 97 -5.24 8.25 11.78
CA ASP A 97 -3.88 8.05 11.28
C ASP A 97 -3.98 7.43 9.88
N GLU A 98 -3.05 7.78 8.99
CA GLU A 98 -3.05 7.30 7.60
C GLU A 98 -1.63 7.23 7.03
N ILE A 99 -1.39 6.25 6.16
CA ILE A 99 -0.11 6.01 5.46
C ILE A 99 -0.45 5.80 3.99
N ASP A 100 0.08 6.67 3.14
CA ASP A 100 -0.34 6.75 1.74
C ASP A 100 0.73 6.31 0.74
N PHE A 101 0.32 5.52 -0.24
CA PHE A 101 0.87 5.56 -1.59
C PHE A 101 -0.18 6.12 -2.54
N GLU A 102 0.18 7.19 -3.24
CA GLU A 102 -0.61 7.82 -4.28
C GLU A 102 0.24 7.92 -5.55
N PHE A 103 -0.18 7.24 -6.61
CA PHE A 103 0.50 7.27 -7.89
C PHE A 103 -0.17 8.29 -8.78
N LEU A 104 0.52 9.40 -8.99
CA LEU A 104 0.05 10.53 -9.77
C LEU A 104 0.36 10.26 -11.24
N GLY A 105 -0.70 10.11 -12.04
CA GLY A 105 -0.58 9.86 -13.47
C GLY A 105 -0.02 11.05 -14.24
N ASN A 106 0.36 10.80 -15.48
CA ASN A 106 1.03 11.79 -16.32
C ASN A 106 0.66 11.62 -17.80
N MET A 107 1.11 12.55 -18.64
CA MET A 107 0.96 12.45 -20.07
C MET A 107 1.75 11.25 -20.62
N THR A 108 1.31 10.72 -21.76
CA THR A 108 2.00 9.59 -22.41
C THR A 108 3.49 9.89 -22.59
N GLY A 109 4.35 9.01 -22.07
CA GLY A 109 5.81 9.12 -22.18
C GLY A 109 6.48 9.88 -21.03
N ASP A 110 5.71 10.61 -20.21
CA ASP A 110 6.24 11.27 -19.02
C ASP A 110 6.18 10.33 -17.79
N PRO A 111 7.12 10.48 -16.82
CA PRO A 111 7.19 9.59 -15.68
C PRO A 111 6.01 9.79 -14.73
N TYR A 112 5.57 8.68 -14.14
CA TYR A 112 4.72 8.72 -12.96
C TYR A 112 5.45 9.36 -11.77
N THR A 113 4.67 9.95 -10.86
CA THR A 113 5.14 10.36 -9.54
C THR A 113 4.52 9.45 -8.49
N LEU A 114 5.35 8.79 -7.68
CA LEU A 114 4.93 8.18 -6.44
C LEU A 114 4.94 9.23 -5.34
N HIS A 115 3.77 9.54 -4.82
CA HIS A 115 3.52 10.43 -3.71
C HIS A 115 3.24 9.61 -2.45
N THR A 116 3.96 9.90 -1.37
CA THR A 116 3.74 9.28 -0.05
C THR A 116 3.41 10.33 0.98
N ASN A 117 2.50 10.03 1.90
CA ASN A 117 2.14 10.92 3.00
C ASN A 117 1.89 10.13 4.30
N VAL A 118 1.92 10.84 5.42
CA VAL A 118 1.60 10.28 6.74
C VAL A 118 0.75 11.27 7.54
N TYR A 119 -0.47 10.85 7.88
CA TYR A 119 -1.33 11.56 8.80
C TYR A 119 -1.21 10.96 10.20
N THR A 120 -1.10 11.85 11.19
CA THR A 120 -1.16 11.49 12.61
C THR A 120 -2.14 12.40 13.31
N GLN A 121 -3.14 11.84 13.98
CA GLN A 121 -4.21 12.60 14.64
C GLN A 121 -4.89 13.61 13.70
N GLY A 122 -5.12 13.22 12.45
CA GLY A 122 -5.73 14.06 11.41
C GLY A 122 -4.78 15.09 10.77
N LYS A 123 -3.51 15.15 11.18
CA LYS A 123 -2.52 16.08 10.62
C LYS A 123 -1.57 15.38 9.65
N GLY A 124 -1.70 15.69 8.37
CA GLY A 124 -0.81 15.27 7.28
C GLY A 124 0.36 16.21 7.10
N ASP A 125 0.48 16.77 5.89
CA ASP A 125 1.54 17.68 5.43
C ASP A 125 2.95 17.09 5.45
N LYS A 126 3.09 15.78 5.20
CA LYS A 126 4.36 15.04 5.25
C LYS A 126 4.70 14.40 3.91
N GLU A 127 4.40 15.11 2.83
CA GLU A 127 4.51 14.59 1.48
C GLU A 127 5.97 14.41 1.06
N GLN A 128 6.26 13.25 0.49
CA GLN A 128 7.47 13.01 -0.29
C GLN A 128 7.06 12.50 -1.66
N GLN A 129 7.80 12.90 -2.69
CA GLN A 129 7.52 12.50 -4.07
C GLN A 129 8.76 11.92 -4.72
N PHE A 130 8.56 10.88 -5.51
CA PHE A 130 9.62 10.17 -6.21
C PHE A 130 9.21 9.83 -7.64
N HIS A 131 10.16 9.85 -8.57
CA HIS A 131 10.03 9.07 -9.79
C HIS A 131 10.40 7.60 -9.51
N LEU A 132 9.94 6.69 -10.35
CA LEU A 132 10.30 5.27 -10.25
C LEU A 132 11.42 4.95 -11.24
N TRP A 133 12.34 4.06 -10.85
CA TRP A 133 13.45 3.60 -11.71
C TRP A 133 13.04 2.51 -12.71
N PHE A 134 11.74 2.34 -12.92
CA PHE A 134 11.09 1.40 -13.82
C PHE A 134 9.78 2.00 -14.31
N ASP A 135 9.24 1.48 -15.41
CA ASP A 135 7.89 1.82 -15.88
C ASP A 135 6.83 1.03 -15.08
N PRO A 136 6.05 1.68 -14.20
CA PRO A 136 5.07 1.01 -13.35
C PRO A 136 3.78 0.59 -14.10
N THR A 137 3.65 0.95 -15.39
CA THR A 137 2.52 0.59 -16.25
C THR A 137 2.78 -0.70 -17.03
N ALA A 138 4.07 -1.02 -17.26
CA ALA A 138 4.49 -2.16 -18.07
C ALA A 138 4.26 -3.50 -17.35
N ASN A 139 4.54 -3.55 -16.04
CA ASN A 139 4.46 -4.78 -15.25
C ASN A 139 3.93 -4.52 -13.84
N PHE A 140 3.57 -5.60 -13.14
CA PHE A 140 3.21 -5.53 -11.73
C PHE A 140 4.47 -5.39 -10.87
N HIS A 141 4.44 -4.43 -9.94
CA HIS A 141 5.48 -4.23 -8.93
C HIS A 141 4.88 -4.33 -7.53
N THR A 142 5.65 -4.86 -6.58
CA THR A 142 5.20 -4.97 -5.19
C THR A 142 5.41 -3.66 -4.46
N TYR A 143 4.34 -3.16 -3.84
CA TYR A 143 4.36 -2.05 -2.90
C TYR A 143 3.99 -2.60 -1.52
N SER A 144 4.74 -2.19 -0.51
CA SER A 144 4.66 -2.77 0.83
C SER A 144 4.51 -1.68 1.88
N ILE A 145 3.52 -1.83 2.76
CA ILE A 145 3.41 -1.02 3.98
C ILE A 145 3.70 -1.91 5.18
N LEU A 146 4.75 -1.58 5.92
CA LEU A 146 5.09 -2.19 7.20
C LEU A 146 4.80 -1.17 8.30
N TRP A 147 3.91 -1.52 9.23
CA TRP A 147 3.66 -0.72 10.42
C TRP A 147 3.64 -1.59 11.66
N ASN A 148 4.36 -1.15 12.69
CA ASN A 148 4.57 -1.90 13.91
C ASN A 148 4.48 -0.95 15.13
N PRO A 149 4.50 -1.49 16.37
CA PRO A 149 4.28 -0.69 17.59
C PRO A 149 5.29 0.44 17.82
N GLN A 150 6.41 0.47 17.09
CA GLN A 150 7.45 1.48 17.30
C GLN A 150 7.10 2.86 16.75
N ARG A 151 6.11 2.98 15.84
CA ARG A 151 5.88 4.22 15.07
C ARG A 151 4.43 4.71 15.05
N ILE A 152 3.47 3.85 14.72
CA ILE A 152 2.05 4.23 14.49
C ILE A 152 1.16 3.21 15.19
N ILE A 153 0.26 3.64 16.08
CA ILE A 153 -0.34 2.77 17.12
C ILE A 153 -1.84 2.49 16.97
N LYS A 154 -2.51 2.95 15.91
CA LYS A 154 -3.94 2.73 15.70
C LYS A 154 -4.24 1.50 14.84
N PRO A 155 -5.38 0.83 15.07
CA PRO A 155 -5.94 -0.11 14.11
C PRO A 155 -6.27 0.63 12.81
N MET A 156 -5.99 0.00 11.67
CA MET A 156 -6.22 0.56 10.34
C MET A 156 -6.77 -0.50 9.39
N ARG A 157 -7.62 -0.05 8.47
CA ARG A 157 -7.99 -0.83 7.27
C ARG A 157 -7.09 -0.43 6.12
N MET A 158 -6.90 -1.37 5.21
CA MET A 158 -6.31 -1.09 3.91
C MET A 158 -7.38 -0.60 2.95
N TYR A 159 -7.00 0.35 2.12
CA TYR A 159 -7.81 0.90 1.05
C TYR A 159 -7.00 1.01 -0.24
N ALA A 160 -7.70 1.01 -1.36
CA ALA A 160 -7.16 1.40 -2.66
C ALA A 160 -8.27 1.96 -3.53
N SER A 161 -7.93 2.95 -4.35
CA SER A 161 -8.87 3.66 -5.21
C SER A 161 -8.20 4.11 -6.51
N LEU A 162 -9.03 4.37 -7.52
CA LEU A 162 -8.65 5.10 -8.71
C LEU A 162 -9.65 6.24 -8.90
N TRP A 163 -9.16 7.48 -8.90
CA TRP A 163 -10.00 8.68 -8.95
C TRP A 163 -9.31 9.84 -9.69
N ASN A 164 -10.09 10.87 -10.02
CA ASN A 164 -9.62 12.07 -10.69
C ASN A 164 -9.27 13.16 -9.67
N ALA A 165 -8.07 13.73 -9.80
CA ALA A 165 -7.56 14.78 -8.94
C ALA A 165 -6.94 15.91 -9.78
N ASP A 166 -7.70 16.40 -10.75
CA ASP A 166 -7.30 17.42 -11.73
C ASP A 166 -6.70 18.68 -11.11
N ASP A 167 -7.09 19.02 -9.89
CA ASP A 167 -6.64 20.24 -9.22
C ASP A 167 -5.19 20.18 -8.74
N TRP A 168 -4.57 18.99 -8.67
CA TRP A 168 -3.22 18.88 -8.13
C TRP A 168 -2.35 17.73 -8.69
N ALA A 169 -2.92 16.63 -9.20
CA ALA A 169 -2.17 15.41 -9.49
C ALA A 169 -1.02 15.59 -10.51
N THR A 170 -1.31 16.16 -11.67
CA THR A 170 -0.32 16.23 -12.76
C THR A 170 0.18 17.66 -12.92
N ARG A 171 1.50 17.84 -12.73
CA ARG A 171 2.19 19.14 -12.76
C ARG A 171 1.52 20.17 -11.84
N GLY A 172 1.16 19.76 -10.62
CA GLY A 172 0.48 20.63 -9.66
C GLY A 172 -0.90 21.10 -10.13
N GLY A 173 -1.58 20.29 -10.94
CA GLY A 173 -2.93 20.57 -11.44
C GLY A 173 -2.98 21.35 -12.76
N LEU A 174 -1.84 21.64 -13.39
CA LEU A 174 -1.79 22.33 -14.69
C LEU A 174 -2.26 21.45 -15.85
N VAL A 175 -2.12 20.13 -15.74
CA VAL A 175 -2.56 19.18 -16.76
C VAL A 175 -3.79 18.43 -16.25
N LYS A 176 -4.87 18.52 -17.02
CA LYS A 176 -6.18 17.96 -16.69
C LYS A 176 -6.38 16.60 -17.36
N THR A 177 -7.33 15.83 -16.83
CA THR A 177 -7.69 14.52 -17.36
C THR A 177 -8.29 14.64 -18.75
N ASP A 178 -7.68 13.97 -19.73
CA ASP A 178 -8.27 13.79 -21.04
C ASP A 178 -9.27 12.62 -21.00
N TRP A 179 -10.53 12.93 -20.72
CA TRP A 179 -11.60 11.94 -20.63
C TRP A 179 -11.85 11.17 -21.93
N SER A 180 -11.33 11.60 -23.09
CA SER A 180 -11.37 10.80 -24.32
C SER A 180 -10.52 9.52 -24.25
N LYS A 181 -9.64 9.42 -23.24
CA LYS A 181 -8.78 8.26 -22.95
C LYS A 181 -9.39 7.29 -21.94
N ALA A 182 -10.55 7.63 -21.37
CA ALA A 182 -11.27 6.73 -20.48
C ALA A 182 -11.77 5.46 -21.23
N PRO A 183 -11.91 4.32 -20.54
CA PRO A 183 -11.69 4.13 -19.11
C PRO A 183 -10.20 3.98 -18.75
N PHE A 184 -9.78 4.69 -17.70
CA PHE A 184 -8.48 4.45 -17.07
C PHE A 184 -8.59 3.22 -16.19
N THR A 185 -7.59 2.32 -16.20
CA THR A 185 -7.64 1.06 -15.46
C THR A 185 -6.35 0.81 -14.69
N ALA A 186 -6.45 0.68 -13.37
CA ALA A 186 -5.38 0.20 -12.50
C ALA A 186 -5.66 -1.25 -12.09
N SER A 187 -4.61 -2.05 -11.96
CA SER A 187 -4.71 -3.48 -11.64
C SER A 187 -3.95 -3.82 -10.36
N TYR A 188 -4.55 -4.68 -9.54
CA TYR A 188 -4.04 -5.10 -8.23
C TYR A 188 -4.05 -6.63 -8.18
N ARG A 189 -3.01 -7.24 -7.61
CA ARG A 189 -2.92 -8.69 -7.41
C ARG A 189 -2.05 -9.06 -6.23
N ASN A 190 -2.07 -10.35 -5.89
CA ASN A 190 -1.16 -10.95 -4.91
C ASN A 190 -1.12 -10.16 -3.58
N ILE A 191 -2.30 -9.84 -3.05
CA ILE A 191 -2.42 -9.22 -1.73
C ILE A 191 -1.93 -10.20 -0.67
N LYS A 192 -0.94 -9.80 0.13
CA LYS A 192 -0.45 -10.62 1.24
C LYS A 192 -0.46 -9.77 2.50
N VAL A 193 -1.28 -10.19 3.47
CA VAL A 193 -1.35 -9.55 4.77
C VAL A 193 -0.77 -10.47 5.82
N ASP A 194 0.33 -10.03 6.44
CA ASP A 194 0.90 -10.64 7.65
C ASP A 194 0.77 -9.61 8.77
N GLY A 195 -0.32 -9.69 9.54
CA GLY A 195 -0.69 -8.66 10.50
C GLY A 195 -1.68 -9.15 11.54
N CYS A 196 -1.84 -8.37 12.59
CA CYS A 196 -2.75 -8.71 13.67
C CYS A 196 -4.16 -8.23 13.33
N ALA A 197 -5.04 -9.13 12.92
CA ALA A 197 -6.46 -8.81 12.78
C ALA A 197 -7.00 -8.18 14.08
N HIS A 198 -7.70 -7.06 13.95
CA HIS A 198 -8.34 -6.31 15.03
C HIS A 198 -9.85 -6.39 14.84
N SER A 199 -10.55 -6.85 15.87
CA SER A 199 -12.02 -6.95 15.85
C SER A 199 -12.56 -6.81 17.26
N ASN A 200 -13.70 -6.13 17.42
CA ASN A 200 -14.36 -5.93 18.72
C ASN A 200 -13.41 -5.42 19.81
N GLY A 201 -12.51 -4.48 19.46
CA GLY A 201 -11.53 -3.90 20.38
C GLY A 201 -10.39 -4.83 20.79
N ARG A 202 -10.26 -6.01 20.16
CA ARG A 202 -9.23 -7.01 20.47
C ARG A 202 -8.32 -7.27 19.28
N SER A 203 -7.02 -7.26 19.54
CA SER A 203 -6.02 -7.74 18.58
C SER A 203 -5.86 -9.25 18.66
N SER A 204 -5.69 -9.89 17.50
CA SER A 204 -5.35 -11.32 17.41
C SER A 204 -3.91 -11.62 17.80
N CYS A 205 -3.02 -10.62 17.82
CA CYS A 205 -1.68 -10.78 18.37
C CYS A 205 -1.74 -10.72 19.90
N THR A 206 -1.22 -11.75 20.56
CA THR A 206 -1.00 -11.76 22.01
C THR A 206 0.36 -11.18 22.33
N SER A 207 0.57 -10.67 23.55
CA SER A 207 1.88 -10.19 24.02
C SER A 207 3.01 -11.24 23.92
N THR A 208 2.68 -12.51 23.73
CA THR A 208 3.58 -13.66 23.58
C THR A 208 3.76 -14.15 22.13
N LYS A 209 3.05 -13.57 21.15
CA LYS A 209 3.21 -13.84 19.72
C LYS A 209 3.32 -12.51 18.97
N PRO A 210 4.50 -12.25 18.41
CA PRO A 210 4.63 -12.75 17.05
C PRO A 210 6.02 -13.34 16.80
N THR A 211 6.05 -14.59 16.35
CA THR A 211 7.24 -15.19 15.71
C THR A 211 7.57 -14.54 14.36
N SER A 212 6.80 -13.55 13.93
CA SER A 212 6.96 -12.86 12.65
C SER A 212 7.93 -11.70 12.81
N ASN A 213 9.02 -11.75 12.04
CA ASN A 213 10.12 -10.78 12.09
C ASN A 213 9.68 -9.32 11.93
N TRP A 214 8.54 -9.07 11.26
CA TRP A 214 8.05 -7.72 10.96
C TRP A 214 7.69 -6.88 12.21
N TYR A 215 7.31 -7.52 13.32
CA TYR A 215 6.79 -6.81 14.50
C TYR A 215 7.83 -5.93 15.22
N THR A 216 9.09 -6.33 15.17
CA THR A 216 10.22 -5.55 15.69
C THR A 216 11.20 -5.18 14.57
N GLN A 217 10.77 -5.27 13.31
CA GLN A 217 11.64 -5.01 12.18
C GLN A 217 11.95 -3.51 12.10
N GLU A 218 13.25 -3.22 12.10
CA GLU A 218 13.81 -1.90 11.79
C GLU A 218 14.58 -1.96 10.46
N MET A 219 14.97 -0.79 9.96
CA MET A 219 15.80 -0.72 8.75
C MET A 219 17.24 -1.08 9.12
N ASP A 220 17.73 -2.19 8.57
CA ASP A 220 19.15 -2.53 8.63
C ASP A 220 20.00 -1.57 7.77
N SER A 221 21.33 -1.67 7.89
CA SER A 221 22.27 -0.81 7.15
C SER A 221 22.10 -0.90 5.64
N THR A 222 21.74 -2.07 5.12
CA THR A 222 21.48 -2.29 3.69
C THR A 222 20.24 -1.55 3.24
N SER A 223 19.15 -1.65 4.00
CA SER A 223 17.88 -0.97 3.72
C SER A 223 18.02 0.54 3.83
N GLN A 224 18.79 1.03 4.81
CA GLN A 224 19.12 2.46 4.93
C GLN A 224 19.94 2.95 3.74
N ALA A 225 20.96 2.19 3.29
CA ALA A 225 21.74 2.55 2.11
C ALA A 225 20.88 2.59 0.84
N ARG A 226 19.94 1.65 0.68
CA ARG A 226 18.97 1.66 -0.42
C ARG A 226 18.04 2.88 -0.36
N LEU A 227 17.51 3.21 0.82
CA LEU A 227 16.68 4.40 1.00
C LEU A 227 17.43 5.67 0.61
N ARG A 228 18.68 5.83 1.08
CA ARG A 228 19.54 6.96 0.71
C ARG A 228 19.80 7.03 -0.79
N TRP A 229 19.99 5.89 -1.45
CA TRP A 229 20.15 5.84 -2.91
C TRP A 229 18.85 6.26 -3.63
N VAL A 230 17.69 5.80 -3.18
CA VAL A 230 16.39 6.23 -3.76
C VAL A 230 16.18 7.73 -3.57
N GLN A 231 16.40 8.23 -2.35
CA GLN A 231 16.26 9.65 -2.04
C GLN A 231 17.22 10.52 -2.88
N LYS A 232 18.46 10.07 -3.07
CA LYS A 232 19.45 10.81 -3.86
C LYS A 232 19.13 10.86 -5.35
N ASN A 233 18.61 9.77 -5.93
CA ASN A 233 18.49 9.64 -7.38
C ASN A 233 17.07 9.86 -7.92
N TYR A 234 16.04 9.74 -7.09
CA TYR A 234 14.66 9.69 -7.57
C TYR A 234 13.69 10.60 -6.82
N MET A 235 14.06 11.14 -5.66
CA MET A 235 13.19 12.06 -4.91
C MET A 235 13.12 13.42 -5.61
N ILE A 236 11.90 13.91 -5.81
CA ILE A 236 11.62 15.19 -6.47
C ILE A 236 10.97 16.22 -5.53
N TYR A 237 10.38 15.77 -4.42
CA TYR A 237 9.88 16.65 -3.36
C TYR A 237 10.07 16.00 -2.00
N ASN A 238 10.38 16.82 -0.99
CA ASN A 238 10.49 16.38 0.40
C ASN A 238 10.07 17.51 1.35
N TYR A 239 8.96 17.31 2.06
CA TYR A 239 8.43 18.26 3.03
C TYR A 239 9.48 18.68 4.09
N CYS A 240 10.38 17.77 4.49
CA CYS A 240 11.43 18.06 5.48
C CYS A 240 12.44 19.14 5.03
N THR A 241 12.52 19.42 3.73
CA THR A 241 13.42 20.42 3.15
C THR A 241 12.69 21.65 2.61
N ASP A 242 11.35 21.67 2.69
CA ASP A 242 10.52 22.75 2.18
C ASP A 242 10.38 23.88 3.22
N THR A 243 11.40 24.72 3.28
CA THR A 243 11.42 25.88 4.20
C THR A 243 10.38 26.94 3.86
N LYS A 244 9.85 26.95 2.63
CA LYS A 244 8.77 27.86 2.24
C LYS A 244 7.45 27.44 2.87
N ARG A 245 7.18 26.12 2.88
CA ARG A 245 6.00 25.56 3.54
C ARG A 245 6.11 25.59 5.07
N PHE A 246 7.33 25.43 5.60
CA PHE A 246 7.60 25.44 7.05
C PHE A 246 8.48 26.63 7.48
N PRO A 247 8.00 27.88 7.37
CA PRO A 247 8.81 29.07 7.67
C PRO A 247 9.14 29.22 9.16
N GLN A 248 8.39 28.55 10.04
CA GLN A 248 8.60 28.56 11.49
C GLN A 248 9.53 27.43 12.00
N GLY A 249 10.17 26.71 11.08
CA GLY A 249 11.02 25.56 11.37
C GLY A 249 10.42 24.26 10.87
N ILE A 250 11.30 23.38 10.40
CA ILE A 250 10.92 22.07 9.86
C ILE A 250 10.30 21.16 10.94
N PRO A 251 9.44 20.20 10.56
CA PRO A 251 8.87 19.24 11.50
C PRO A 251 9.94 18.49 12.31
N ARG A 252 9.66 18.18 13.59
CA ARG A 252 10.65 17.64 14.52
C ARG A 252 11.19 16.26 14.09
N GLU A 253 10.33 15.45 13.49
CA GLU A 253 10.66 14.14 12.92
C GLU A 253 11.72 14.22 11.81
N CYS A 254 11.88 15.38 11.17
CA CYS A 254 12.91 15.62 10.16
C CYS A 254 14.30 15.88 10.77
N ALA A 255 14.38 16.22 12.07
CA ALA A 255 15.64 16.54 12.73
C ALA A 255 16.48 15.29 13.03
N THR A 256 15.84 14.13 13.18
CA THR A 256 16.53 12.84 13.32
C THR A 256 16.99 12.35 11.95
N ARG A 257 18.23 12.67 11.58
CA ARG A 257 18.87 12.09 10.39
C ARG A 257 19.09 10.59 10.62
N SER A 258 18.36 9.74 9.89
CA SER A 258 18.67 8.31 9.75
C SER A 258 19.82 8.08 8.77
#